data_AF-S2E6M7-F1
#
_entry.id   AF-S2E6M7-F1
#
_cell.length_a   1.000
_cell.length_b   1.000
_cell.length_c   1.000
_cell.angle_alpha   90.00
_cell.angle_beta   90.00
_cell.angle_gamma   90.00
#
_symmetry.space_group_name_H-M   'P 1'
#
loop_
_entity.id
_entity.type
_entity.pdbx_description
1 polymer ?
#
loop_
_entity_poly.entity_id
_entity_poly.type
_entity_poly.pdbx_seq_one_letter_code
_entity_poly.pdbx_strand_id
1 'polypeptide(L)'
;MCAKNIIPQLPISFASPELKDPSRQKLWQLFKSWTLDKERDQSANSEKEMLLFYEDLLALLDQVFDPVPETHDKPENEAFSNPPSPYFEQLITALKILVDPEMIFVFEIPLDDNSEIKCRKEVYMVIKHQEPSKMEAIQGLLTFLLCNKQEVCIHPITIGYLNKELKDGNIFFLTHITQTNLIYKKADAIELQECNIQHYPQILSHAKTVIENGWATADLFLKHAEMENKNGNQGLSLFFIHQSIELRLRALVLAWERHEKKTHEIRIMIRSCLKFIPDLAKVFPQNSEEECRILKLLEDAYCKTRYKSCFPVNQEEANELLQRALQIKSLCVAHYQMYFERILIES
;
A
#
# COMPACT_ATOMS: atom_id res chain seq x y z
N MET A 1 9.55 35.99 -31.28
CA MET A 1 10.83 35.77 -30.57
C MET A 1 10.70 34.48 -29.78
N CYS A 2 11.37 33.42 -30.22
CA CYS A 2 11.31 32.08 -29.63
C CYS A 2 12.08 32.01 -28.30
N ALA A 3 11.40 31.70 -27.21
CA ALA A 3 12.05 31.24 -25.98
C ALA A 3 12.33 29.74 -26.12
N LYS A 4 13.61 29.37 -26.16
CA LYS A 4 14.07 27.98 -26.25
C LYS A 4 13.85 27.27 -24.91
N ASN A 5 13.20 26.11 -24.97
CA ASN A 5 13.14 25.13 -23.88
C ASN A 5 14.56 24.79 -23.38
N ILE A 6 14.84 25.08 -22.12
CA ILE A 6 16.04 24.59 -21.43
C ILE A 6 15.66 23.26 -20.80
N ILE A 7 15.96 22.18 -21.50
CA ILE A 7 15.99 20.83 -20.93
C ILE A 7 17.11 20.85 -19.87
N PRO A 8 16.88 20.39 -18.63
CA PRO A 8 17.96 20.26 -17.66
C PRO A 8 19.00 19.30 -18.26
N GLN A 9 20.21 19.80 -18.46
CA GLN A 9 21.29 19.03 -19.05
C GLN A 9 21.51 17.77 -18.20
N LEU A 10 21.41 16.60 -18.83
CA LEU A 10 21.87 15.35 -18.25
C LEU A 10 23.28 15.57 -17.67
N PRO A 11 23.62 14.91 -16.54
CA PRO A 11 24.99 14.95 -16.01
C PRO A 11 25.98 14.68 -17.14
N ILE A 12 27.03 15.52 -17.22
CA ILE A 12 28.00 15.57 -18.33
C ILE A 12 28.67 14.20 -18.59
N SER A 13 28.62 13.30 -17.60
CA SER A 13 29.15 11.93 -17.64
C SER A 13 28.48 10.98 -18.66
N PHE A 14 27.23 11.21 -19.08
CA PHE A 14 26.59 10.43 -20.16
C PHE A 14 26.66 11.10 -21.55
N ALA A 15 27.16 12.34 -21.61
CA ALA A 15 27.29 13.13 -22.84
C ALA A 15 28.71 13.06 -23.43
N SER A 16 29.72 12.74 -22.62
CA SER A 16 31.11 12.51 -23.05
C SER A 16 31.24 11.23 -23.90
N PRO A 17 31.74 11.30 -25.16
CA PRO A 17 32.01 10.12 -25.98
C PRO A 17 32.97 9.11 -25.31
N GLU A 18 33.87 9.60 -24.45
CA GLU A 18 34.93 8.80 -23.82
C GLU A 18 34.42 7.89 -22.71
N LEU A 19 33.38 8.30 -21.97
CA LEU A 19 32.80 7.53 -20.85
C LEU A 19 31.52 6.76 -21.23
N LYS A 20 30.86 7.17 -22.32
CA LYS A 20 29.57 6.62 -22.75
C LYS A 20 29.66 5.18 -23.26
N ASP A 21 30.65 4.89 -24.11
CA ASP A 21 30.80 3.55 -24.69
C ASP A 21 31.33 2.51 -23.68
N PRO A 22 32.31 2.82 -22.82
CA PRO A 22 32.72 1.92 -21.74
C PRO A 22 31.60 1.64 -20.73
N SER A 23 30.83 2.65 -20.35
CA SER A 23 29.71 2.49 -19.42
C SER A 23 28.58 1.66 -20.02
N ARG A 24 28.26 1.87 -21.31
CA ARG A 24 27.30 1.03 -22.05
C ARG A 24 27.78 -0.41 -22.18
N GLN A 25 29.06 -0.64 -22.47
CA GLN A 25 29.60 -1.99 -22.56
C GLN A 25 29.59 -2.70 -21.21
N LYS A 26 29.94 -2.03 -20.10
CA LYS A 26 29.84 -2.60 -18.75
C LYS A 26 28.39 -2.91 -18.38
N LEU A 27 27.46 -1.97 -18.57
CA LEU A 27 26.03 -2.20 -18.32
C LEU A 27 25.46 -3.33 -19.18
N TRP A 28 25.88 -3.44 -20.45
CA TRP A 28 25.48 -4.52 -21.33
C TRP A 28 26.07 -5.87 -20.90
N GLN A 29 27.33 -5.92 -20.46
CA GLN A 29 27.92 -7.14 -19.92
C GLN A 29 27.26 -7.57 -18.61
N LEU A 30 26.93 -6.62 -17.73
CA LEU A 30 26.16 -6.85 -16.50
C LEU A 30 24.75 -7.38 -16.79
N PHE A 31 24.07 -6.81 -17.78
CA PHE A 31 22.75 -7.29 -18.21
C PHE A 31 22.86 -8.68 -18.85
N LYS A 32 23.88 -8.93 -19.67
CA LYS A 32 24.13 -10.20 -20.34
C LYS A 32 24.44 -11.32 -19.34
N SER A 33 25.30 -11.09 -18.35
CA SER A 33 25.58 -12.08 -17.31
C SER A 33 24.33 -12.40 -16.48
N TRP A 34 23.47 -11.41 -16.27
CA TRP A 34 22.26 -11.61 -15.47
C TRP A 34 21.12 -12.31 -16.22
N THR A 35 21.00 -12.12 -17.54
CA THR A 35 19.85 -12.60 -18.34
C THR A 35 20.11 -13.82 -19.21
N LEU A 36 21.36 -14.12 -19.55
CA LEU A 36 21.69 -15.15 -20.55
C LEU A 36 22.38 -16.39 -19.99
N ASP A 37 22.69 -16.44 -18.69
CA ASP A 37 23.26 -17.63 -18.07
C ASP A 37 22.17 -18.65 -17.72
N LYS A 38 22.02 -19.66 -18.59
CA LYS A 38 20.94 -20.66 -18.55
C LYS A 38 21.09 -21.74 -17.46
N GLU A 39 22.15 -21.69 -16.65
CA GLU A 39 22.44 -22.71 -15.62
C GLU A 39 21.99 -22.29 -14.20
N ARG A 40 21.30 -21.15 -14.06
CA ARG A 40 21.02 -20.53 -12.76
C ARG A 40 19.92 -21.22 -11.92
N ASP A 41 19.20 -22.18 -12.48
CA ASP A 41 18.03 -22.77 -11.82
C ASP A 41 18.36 -23.75 -10.68
N GLN A 42 19.63 -24.05 -10.38
CA GLN A 42 19.99 -25.01 -9.32
C GLN A 42 21.33 -24.73 -8.62
N SER A 43 21.50 -23.66 -7.82
CA SER A 43 22.41 -23.70 -6.65
C SER A 43 22.35 -22.47 -5.73
N ALA A 44 22.79 -22.65 -4.48
CA ALA A 44 22.98 -21.63 -3.44
C ALA A 44 24.10 -20.60 -3.73
N ASN A 45 24.64 -20.55 -4.95
CA ASN A 45 25.62 -19.53 -5.38
C ASN A 45 24.96 -18.21 -5.82
N SER A 46 23.64 -18.18 -5.97
CA SER A 46 22.91 -17.01 -6.50
C SER A 46 22.98 -15.76 -5.60
N GLU A 47 23.06 -15.93 -4.27
CA GLU A 47 23.15 -14.83 -3.31
C GLU A 47 24.52 -14.15 -3.32
N LYS A 48 25.61 -14.92 -3.41
CA LYS A 48 26.97 -14.37 -3.54
C LYS A 48 27.16 -13.62 -4.85
N GLU A 49 26.59 -14.14 -5.93
CA GLU A 49 26.60 -13.48 -7.23
C GLU A 49 25.75 -12.20 -7.25
N MET A 50 24.63 -12.15 -6.50
CA MET A 50 23.86 -10.93 -6.31
C MET A 50 24.64 -9.87 -5.52
N LEU A 51 25.33 -10.26 -4.44
CA LEU A 51 26.19 -9.35 -3.68
C LEU A 51 27.29 -8.75 -4.55
N LEU A 52 27.99 -9.59 -5.33
CA LEU A 52 29.01 -9.12 -6.29
C LEU A 52 28.43 -8.17 -7.33
N PHE A 53 27.22 -8.45 -7.84
CA PHE A 53 26.52 -7.54 -8.75
C PHE A 53 26.22 -6.17 -8.10
N TYR A 54 25.75 -6.15 -6.86
CA TYR A 54 25.48 -4.92 -6.14
C TYR A 54 26.76 -4.13 -5.86
N GLU A 55 27.84 -4.80 -5.48
CA GLU A 55 29.15 -4.18 -5.23
C GLU A 55 29.75 -3.58 -6.52
N ASP A 56 29.67 -4.30 -7.64
CA ASP A 56 30.15 -3.81 -8.95
C ASP A 56 29.32 -2.63 -9.45
N LEU A 57 28.00 -2.63 -9.22
CA LEU A 57 27.11 -1.52 -9.54
C LEU A 57 27.41 -0.30 -8.68
N LEU A 58 27.59 -0.49 -7.36
CA LEU A 58 27.97 0.58 -6.44
C LEU A 58 29.31 1.19 -6.81
N ALA A 59 30.33 0.37 -7.11
CA ALA A 59 31.63 0.86 -7.56
C ALA A 59 31.56 1.65 -8.88
N LEU A 60 30.69 1.23 -9.81
CA LEU A 60 30.43 1.98 -11.03
C LEU A 60 29.74 3.32 -10.73
N LEU A 61 28.77 3.33 -9.80
CA LEU A 61 28.08 4.54 -9.39
C LEU A 61 29.01 5.49 -8.66
N ASP A 62 29.84 5.03 -7.72
CA ASP A 62 30.84 5.85 -7.03
C ASP A 62 31.92 6.41 -7.97
N GLN A 63 32.25 5.68 -9.05
CA GLN A 63 33.14 6.21 -10.11
C GLN A 63 32.48 7.30 -10.97
N VAL A 64 31.15 7.30 -11.07
CA VAL A 64 30.37 8.19 -11.96
C VAL A 64 29.73 9.35 -11.19
N PHE A 65 29.51 9.16 -9.89
CA PHE A 65 28.97 10.07 -8.90
C PHE A 65 29.99 10.17 -7.78
N ASP A 66 30.68 11.30 -7.67
CA ASP A 66 31.51 11.63 -6.50
C ASP A 66 30.67 12.56 -5.61
N PRO A 67 29.77 12.04 -4.74
CA PRO A 67 28.92 12.89 -3.92
C PRO A 67 29.80 13.57 -2.87
N VAL A 68 29.86 14.89 -2.92
CA VAL A 68 30.39 15.70 -1.82
C VAL A 68 29.58 15.35 -0.57
N PRO A 69 30.21 14.97 0.56
CA PRO A 69 29.47 14.65 1.78
C PRO A 69 28.68 15.88 2.23
N GLU A 70 27.35 15.75 2.33
CA GLU A 70 26.50 16.80 2.89
C GLU A 70 26.83 16.98 4.39
N THR A 71 27.39 18.13 4.75
CA THR A 71 27.50 18.56 6.13
C THR A 71 26.09 18.85 6.66
N HIS A 72 25.61 18.02 7.59
CA HIS A 72 24.36 18.27 8.30
C HIS A 72 24.49 19.48 9.24
N ASP A 73 24.26 20.68 8.72
CA ASP A 73 23.82 21.79 9.55
C ASP A 73 22.30 21.67 9.74
N LYS A 74 21.87 21.56 10.99
CA LYS A 74 20.46 21.61 11.39
C LYS A 74 19.84 22.92 10.93
N PRO A 75 18.65 22.93 10.31
CA PRO A 75 17.81 24.10 10.31
C PRO A 75 16.73 24.01 11.39
N GLU A 76 16.52 25.18 11.96
CA GLU A 76 15.59 25.54 13.00
C GLU A 76 14.12 25.50 12.52
N ASN A 77 13.22 25.56 13.51
CA ASN A 77 11.78 25.64 13.35
C ASN A 77 11.34 26.68 12.31
N GLU A 78 10.72 26.23 11.22
CA GLU A 78 9.83 27.06 10.42
C GLU A 78 8.48 26.36 10.25
N ALA A 79 7.42 27.15 10.44
CA ALA A 79 6.04 26.70 10.44
C ALA A 79 5.67 26.09 9.08
N PHE A 80 5.25 24.82 9.10
CA PHE A 80 4.86 24.08 7.91
C PHE A 80 3.52 24.56 7.34
N SER A 81 3.58 25.25 6.21
CA SER A 81 2.54 25.22 5.18
C SER A 81 3.20 24.72 3.90
N ASN A 82 3.04 23.42 3.58
CA ASN A 82 3.68 22.82 2.41
C ASN A 82 2.89 23.15 1.13
N PRO A 83 3.40 23.96 0.17
CA PRO A 83 3.08 23.75 -1.23
C PRO A 83 3.59 22.36 -1.68
N PRO A 84 3.04 21.74 -2.74
CA PRO A 84 3.49 20.42 -3.19
C PRO A 84 5.00 20.44 -3.43
N SER A 85 5.74 19.55 -2.76
CA SER A 85 7.20 19.56 -2.84
C SER A 85 7.67 19.38 -4.30
N PRO A 86 8.81 19.98 -4.70
CA PRO A 86 9.37 19.84 -6.06
C PRO A 86 9.47 18.39 -6.53
N TYR A 87 9.68 17.46 -5.60
CA TYR A 87 9.69 16.02 -5.85
C TYR A 87 8.34 15.49 -6.34
N PHE A 88 7.24 15.89 -5.73
CA PHE A 88 5.92 15.39 -6.09
C PHE A 88 5.52 15.84 -7.50
N GLU A 89 5.85 17.07 -7.89
CA GLU A 89 5.64 17.55 -9.26
C GLU A 89 6.47 16.78 -10.29
N GLN A 90 7.73 16.48 -9.96
CA GLN A 90 8.59 15.64 -10.78
C GLN A 90 8.05 14.21 -10.90
N LEU A 91 7.54 13.64 -9.81
CA LEU A 91 6.90 12.33 -9.81
C LEU A 91 5.70 12.32 -10.76
N ILE A 92 4.76 13.26 -10.60
CA ILE A 92 3.59 13.36 -11.50
C ILE A 92 4.03 13.53 -12.96
N THR A 93 5.08 14.30 -13.22
CA THR A 93 5.64 14.46 -14.58
C THR A 93 6.21 13.16 -15.12
N ALA A 94 6.96 12.41 -14.32
CA ALA A 94 7.48 11.10 -14.68
C ALA A 94 6.34 10.11 -14.98
N LEU A 95 5.29 10.08 -14.16
CA LEU A 95 4.13 9.19 -14.37
C LEU A 95 3.42 9.50 -15.71
N LYS A 96 3.26 10.78 -16.05
CA LYS A 96 2.68 11.19 -17.34
C LYS A 96 3.48 10.67 -18.54
N ILE A 97 4.81 10.72 -18.46
CA ILE A 97 5.71 10.34 -19.55
C ILE A 97 5.85 8.82 -19.67
N LEU A 98 6.03 8.14 -18.53
CA LEU A 98 6.38 6.72 -18.51
C LEU A 98 5.16 5.81 -18.68
N VAL A 99 3.99 6.23 -18.19
CA VAL A 99 2.80 5.38 -18.15
C VAL A 99 1.69 5.85 -19.11
N ASP A 100 1.69 7.13 -19.50
CA ASP A 100 0.65 7.76 -20.34
C ASP A 100 -0.79 7.50 -19.83
N PRO A 101 -1.12 7.89 -18.58
CA PRO A 101 -2.44 7.63 -18.01
C PRO A 101 -3.53 8.53 -18.60
N GLU A 102 -4.78 8.09 -18.48
CA GLU A 102 -5.96 8.90 -18.81
C GLU A 102 -6.17 10.01 -17.77
N MET A 103 -6.07 9.65 -16.49
CA MET A 103 -6.31 10.54 -15.34
C MET A 103 -5.40 10.19 -14.16
N ILE A 104 -5.08 11.18 -13.33
CA ILE A 104 -4.41 10.98 -12.04
C ILE A 104 -5.19 11.70 -10.95
N PHE A 105 -5.59 10.95 -9.93
CA PHE A 105 -6.23 11.45 -8.72
C PHE A 105 -5.28 11.33 -7.54
N VAL A 106 -5.27 12.33 -6.66
CA VAL A 106 -4.43 12.33 -5.46
C VAL A 106 -5.23 12.81 -4.27
N PHE A 107 -5.10 12.11 -3.15
CA PHE A 107 -5.65 12.50 -1.86
C PHE A 107 -4.76 12.00 -0.73
N GLU A 108 -4.98 12.51 0.48
CA GLU A 108 -4.16 12.20 1.65
C GLU A 108 -4.95 11.39 2.68
N ILE A 109 -4.33 10.35 3.21
CA ILE A 109 -4.82 9.58 4.36
C ILE A 109 -3.90 9.88 5.54
N PRO A 110 -4.40 10.41 6.67
CA PRO A 110 -3.64 10.68 7.86
C PRO A 110 -3.15 9.37 8.45
N LEU A 111 -1.97 9.44 9.03
CA LEU A 111 -1.36 8.38 9.80
C LEU A 111 -1.45 8.73 11.29
N ASP A 112 -1.41 7.73 12.15
CA ASP A 112 -1.40 7.90 13.60
C ASP A 112 -0.31 8.89 14.06
N ASP A 113 -0.62 9.68 15.10
CA ASP A 113 0.13 10.89 15.51
C ASP A 113 1.60 10.64 15.91
N ASN A 114 1.99 9.37 16.08
CA ASN A 114 3.32 8.96 16.54
C ASN A 114 4.34 8.71 15.41
N SER A 115 3.99 8.90 14.13
CA SER A 115 4.95 8.80 13.02
C SER A 115 5.55 10.14 12.59
N GLU A 116 6.81 10.14 12.17
CA GLU A 116 7.46 11.30 11.51
C GLU A 116 6.67 11.75 10.26
N ILE A 117 6.01 10.78 9.60
CA ILE A 117 5.12 11.00 8.47
C ILE A 117 3.69 11.18 9.01
N LYS A 118 3.09 12.36 8.76
CA LYS A 118 1.73 12.69 9.22
C LYS A 118 0.61 12.18 8.31
N CYS A 119 0.89 12.01 7.03
CA CYS A 119 -0.08 11.51 6.06
C CYS A 119 0.59 10.71 4.94
N ARG A 120 -0.14 9.76 4.37
CA ARG A 120 0.22 9.04 3.15
C ARG A 120 -0.59 9.57 1.98
N LYS A 121 0.09 9.97 0.91
CA LYS A 121 -0.51 10.37 -0.36
C LYS A 121 -0.87 9.13 -1.17
N GLU A 122 -2.14 9.01 -1.48
CA GLU A 122 -2.66 7.99 -2.38
C GLU A 122 -2.76 8.57 -3.79
N VAL A 123 -2.06 7.96 -4.74
CA VAL A 123 -2.03 8.38 -6.14
C VAL A 123 -2.72 7.31 -6.98
N TYR A 124 -3.95 7.58 -7.40
CA TYR A 124 -4.70 6.68 -8.29
C TYR A 124 -4.46 7.07 -9.74
N MET A 125 -3.82 6.17 -10.47
CA MET A 125 -3.49 6.36 -11.87
C MET A 125 -4.46 5.56 -12.73
N VAL A 126 -5.33 6.25 -13.45
CA VAL A 126 -6.30 5.62 -14.35
C VAL A 126 -5.65 5.42 -15.70
N ILE A 127 -5.54 4.17 -16.13
CA ILE A 127 -4.94 3.78 -17.41
C ILE A 127 -6.00 3.16 -18.32
N LYS A 128 -5.76 3.23 -19.64
CA LYS A 128 -6.50 2.43 -20.63
C LYS A 128 -6.28 0.94 -20.38
N HIS A 129 -7.15 0.09 -20.92
CA HIS A 129 -6.99 -1.36 -20.81
C HIS A 129 -5.61 -1.78 -21.32
N GLN A 130 -4.85 -2.49 -20.48
CA GLN A 130 -3.50 -2.95 -20.81
C GLN A 130 -3.39 -4.47 -20.60
N GLU A 131 -2.52 -5.09 -21.40
CA GLU A 131 -2.15 -6.50 -21.25
C GLU A 131 -1.42 -6.72 -19.90
N PRO A 132 -1.57 -7.90 -19.27
CA PRO A 132 -0.94 -8.21 -17.99
C PRO A 132 0.58 -7.96 -17.95
N SER A 133 1.31 -8.28 -19.02
CA SER A 133 2.75 -8.06 -19.11
C SER A 133 3.15 -6.59 -19.02
N LYS A 134 2.30 -5.67 -19.50
CA LYS A 134 2.53 -4.23 -19.39
C LYS A 134 2.26 -3.71 -17.97
N MET A 135 1.27 -4.32 -17.29
CA MET A 135 0.98 -4.01 -15.89
C MET A 135 2.14 -4.39 -14.96
N GLU A 136 2.77 -5.54 -15.18
CA GLU A 136 3.95 -5.95 -14.40
C GLU A 136 5.13 -5.00 -14.62
N ALA A 137 5.38 -4.59 -15.86
CA ALA A 137 6.41 -3.61 -16.18
C ALA A 137 6.15 -2.25 -15.52
N ILE A 138 4.89 -1.76 -15.57
CA ILE A 138 4.48 -0.55 -14.87
C ILE A 138 4.69 -0.71 -13.38
N GLN A 139 4.27 -1.83 -12.79
CA GLN A 139 4.42 -2.06 -11.36
C GLN A 139 5.90 -2.02 -10.93
N GLY A 140 6.79 -2.65 -11.70
CA GLY A 140 8.24 -2.57 -11.47
C GLY A 140 8.77 -1.14 -11.55
N LEU A 141 8.34 -0.36 -12.56
CA LEU A 141 8.68 1.06 -12.68
C LEU A 141 8.15 1.90 -11.49
N LEU A 142 6.92 1.65 -11.05
CA LEU A 142 6.33 2.36 -9.91
C LEU A 142 7.06 2.03 -8.61
N THR A 143 7.42 0.75 -8.40
CA THR A 143 8.24 0.35 -7.25
C THR A 143 9.60 1.06 -7.27
N PHE A 144 10.24 1.17 -8.44
CA PHE A 144 11.48 1.92 -8.59
C PHE A 144 11.32 3.42 -8.29
N LEU A 145 10.28 4.07 -8.83
CA LEU A 145 10.01 5.50 -8.59
C LEU A 145 9.70 5.81 -7.11
N LEU A 146 9.22 4.81 -6.36
CA LEU A 146 8.86 4.94 -4.95
C LEU A 146 9.96 4.46 -3.99
N CYS A 147 11.13 4.03 -4.48
CA CYS A 147 12.22 3.53 -3.64
C CYS A 147 12.46 4.43 -2.41
N ASN A 148 12.28 3.85 -1.23
CA ASN A 148 12.44 4.49 0.09
C ASN A 148 11.47 5.65 0.42
N LYS A 149 10.31 5.75 -0.25
CA LYS A 149 9.27 6.76 0.06
C LYS A 149 8.00 6.10 0.62
N GLN A 150 7.89 6.04 1.94
CA GLN A 150 6.70 5.48 2.62
C GLN A 150 5.49 6.44 2.59
N GLU A 151 5.70 7.70 2.23
CA GLU A 151 4.68 8.75 2.22
C GLU A 151 3.78 8.72 0.98
N VAL A 152 4.13 7.95 -0.07
CA VAL A 152 3.38 7.94 -1.34
C VAL A 152 3.09 6.51 -1.76
N CYS A 153 1.84 6.21 -2.06
CA CYS A 153 1.41 4.94 -2.62
C CYS A 153 0.74 5.18 -3.98
N ILE A 154 1.16 4.44 -5.02
CA ILE A 154 0.63 4.59 -6.38
C ILE A 154 -0.19 3.34 -6.74
N HIS A 155 -1.43 3.56 -7.18
CA HIS A 155 -2.39 2.53 -7.56
C HIS A 155 -2.72 2.65 -9.06
N PRO A 156 -2.11 1.84 -9.92
CA PRO A 156 -2.53 1.75 -11.32
C PRO A 156 -3.85 0.98 -11.41
N ILE A 157 -4.88 1.62 -11.94
CA ILE A 157 -6.22 1.02 -12.14
C ILE A 157 -6.71 1.23 -13.56
N THR A 158 -7.41 0.24 -14.11
CA THR A 158 -8.00 0.39 -15.44
C THR A 158 -9.28 1.23 -15.37
N ILE A 159 -9.56 2.01 -16.43
CA ILE A 159 -10.80 2.77 -16.51
C ILE A 159 -12.06 1.90 -16.46
N GLY A 160 -12.00 0.68 -17.03
CA GLY A 160 -13.10 -0.27 -16.98
C GLY A 160 -13.40 -0.75 -15.56
N TYR A 161 -12.34 -1.02 -14.78
CA TYR A 161 -12.48 -1.34 -13.35
C TYR A 161 -13.07 -0.16 -12.59
N LEU A 162 -12.51 1.04 -12.76
CA LEU A 162 -13.01 2.23 -12.06
C LEU A 162 -14.49 2.50 -12.35
N ASN A 163 -14.90 2.47 -13.63
CA ASN A 163 -16.30 2.67 -14.01
C ASN A 163 -17.22 1.60 -13.40
N LYS A 164 -16.78 0.34 -13.33
CA LYS A 164 -17.54 -0.72 -12.66
C LYS A 164 -17.73 -0.41 -11.17
N GLU A 165 -16.66 -0.05 -10.47
CA GLU A 165 -16.72 0.24 -9.03
C GLU A 165 -17.60 1.46 -8.72
N LEU A 166 -17.50 2.51 -9.52
CA LEU A 166 -18.37 3.68 -9.44
C LEU A 166 -19.84 3.31 -9.66
N LYS A 167 -20.13 2.48 -10.67
CA LYS A 167 -21.48 1.99 -10.96
C LYS A 167 -22.04 1.08 -9.86
N ASP A 168 -21.18 0.23 -9.30
CA ASP A 168 -21.51 -0.66 -8.18
C ASP A 168 -21.71 0.13 -6.87
N GLY A 169 -21.40 1.43 -6.86
CA GLY A 169 -21.58 2.31 -5.71
C GLY A 169 -20.51 2.15 -4.64
N ASN A 170 -19.28 1.81 -5.04
CA ASN A 170 -18.13 1.74 -4.15
C ASN A 170 -17.90 3.10 -3.47
N ILE A 171 -18.19 3.18 -2.17
CA ILE A 171 -18.16 4.43 -1.40
C ILE A 171 -16.74 5.02 -1.38
N PHE A 172 -15.71 4.17 -1.38
CA PHE A 172 -14.33 4.64 -1.40
C PHE A 172 -14.02 5.44 -2.66
N PHE A 173 -14.36 4.92 -3.84
CA PHE A 173 -14.13 5.65 -5.07
C PHE A 173 -15.07 6.84 -5.23
N LEU A 174 -16.33 6.74 -4.82
CA LEU A 174 -17.27 7.87 -4.84
C LEU A 174 -16.79 9.05 -3.97
N THR A 175 -16.12 8.75 -2.86
CA THR A 175 -15.59 9.78 -1.95
C THR A 175 -14.33 10.44 -2.50
N HIS A 176 -13.44 9.68 -3.14
CA HIS A 176 -12.09 10.16 -3.47
C HIS A 176 -11.86 10.50 -4.94
N ILE A 177 -12.67 9.97 -5.87
CA ILE A 177 -12.56 10.23 -7.31
C ILE A 177 -13.45 11.43 -7.66
N THR A 178 -12.98 12.61 -7.27
CA THR A 178 -13.69 13.89 -7.41
C THR A 178 -12.86 14.88 -8.21
N GLN A 179 -13.47 15.99 -8.65
CA GLN A 179 -12.76 17.07 -9.33
C GLN A 179 -11.70 17.74 -8.43
N THR A 180 -11.92 17.76 -7.11
CA THR A 180 -10.96 18.35 -6.16
C THR A 180 -9.67 17.56 -6.07
N ASN A 181 -9.75 16.24 -6.26
CA ASN A 181 -8.61 15.34 -6.17
C ASN A 181 -7.97 15.07 -7.54
N LEU A 182 -8.55 15.58 -8.64
CA LEU A 182 -8.04 15.39 -9.99
C LEU A 182 -6.86 16.34 -10.27
N ILE A 183 -5.66 15.78 -10.47
CA ILE A 183 -4.44 16.56 -10.74
C ILE A 183 -4.05 16.53 -12.23
N TYR A 184 -4.49 15.51 -12.96
CA TYR A 184 -4.24 15.39 -14.38
C TYR A 184 -5.39 14.67 -15.09
N LYS A 185 -5.77 15.20 -16.26
CA LYS A 185 -6.66 14.55 -17.22
C LYS A 185 -6.07 14.76 -18.62
N LYS A 186 -5.93 13.67 -19.37
CA LYS A 186 -5.50 13.70 -20.77
C LYS A 186 -6.58 14.38 -21.63
N ALA A 187 -6.18 15.12 -22.66
CA ALA A 187 -7.11 15.94 -23.45
C ALA A 187 -8.20 15.10 -24.16
N ASP A 188 -7.85 13.91 -24.62
CA ASP A 188 -8.72 12.92 -25.25
C ASP A 188 -9.10 11.78 -24.29
N ALA A 189 -9.06 12.05 -22.97
CA ALA A 189 -9.38 11.05 -21.97
C ALA A 189 -10.83 10.59 -22.09
N ILE A 190 -11.06 9.28 -21.96
CA ILE A 190 -12.40 8.71 -21.85
C ILE A 190 -13.07 9.27 -20.59
N GLU A 191 -14.31 9.74 -20.72
CA GLU A 191 -15.07 10.28 -19.59
C GLU A 191 -15.46 9.17 -18.62
N LEU A 192 -15.37 9.47 -17.33
CA LEU A 192 -15.90 8.60 -16.28
C LEU A 192 -17.42 8.61 -16.33
N GLN A 193 -18.03 7.47 -16.02
CA GLN A 193 -19.49 7.41 -15.95
C GLN A 193 -20.02 8.28 -14.81
N GLU A 194 -21.05 9.07 -15.11
CA GLU A 194 -21.79 9.81 -14.09
C GLU A 194 -22.41 8.83 -13.09
N CYS A 195 -22.11 9.05 -11.81
CA CYS A 195 -22.67 8.25 -10.73
C CYS A 195 -24.07 8.77 -10.41
N ASN A 196 -25.04 7.86 -10.24
CA ASN A 196 -26.36 8.26 -9.78
C ASN A 196 -26.33 8.55 -8.27
N ILE A 197 -26.14 9.82 -7.92
CA ILE A 197 -26.02 10.30 -6.54
C ILE A 197 -27.35 10.15 -5.75
N GLN A 198 -28.49 9.94 -6.43
CA GLN A 198 -29.80 9.84 -5.75
C GLN A 198 -29.87 8.71 -4.70
N HIS A 199 -29.13 7.62 -4.93
CA HIS A 199 -29.09 6.48 -4.01
C HIS A 199 -27.97 6.58 -2.98
N TYR A 200 -27.14 7.63 -3.03
CA TYR A 200 -25.95 7.76 -2.19
C TYR A 200 -26.27 7.76 -0.68
N PRO A 201 -27.29 8.49 -0.19
CA PRO A 201 -27.66 8.42 1.23
C PRO A 201 -28.10 7.03 1.70
N GLN A 202 -28.81 6.29 0.83
CA GLN A 202 -29.24 4.91 1.12
C GLN A 202 -28.05 3.95 1.15
N ILE A 203 -27.08 4.14 0.24
CA ILE A 203 -25.84 3.36 0.20
C ILE A 203 -25.03 3.58 1.48
N LEU A 204 -24.87 4.84 1.92
CA LEU A 204 -24.17 5.18 3.15
C LEU A 204 -24.87 4.63 4.39
N SER A 205 -26.20 4.74 4.46
CA SER A 205 -27.00 4.16 5.56
C SER A 205 -26.86 2.64 5.64
N HIS A 206 -26.90 1.94 4.50
CA HIS A 206 -26.67 0.50 4.45
C HIS A 206 -25.26 0.13 4.92
N ALA A 207 -24.24 0.85 4.43
CA ALA A 207 -22.85 0.63 4.81
C ALA A 207 -22.61 0.87 6.32
N LYS A 208 -23.27 1.87 6.91
CA LYS A 208 -23.29 2.06 8.37
C LYS A 208 -23.82 0.82 9.11
N THR A 209 -25.00 0.33 8.71
CA THR A 209 -25.60 -0.86 9.31
C THR A 209 -24.71 -2.10 9.17
N VAL A 210 -24.04 -2.27 8.04
CA VAL A 210 -23.08 -3.36 7.82
C VAL A 210 -21.92 -3.29 8.81
N ILE A 211 -21.33 -2.10 8.99
CA ILE A 211 -20.24 -1.87 9.96
C ILE A 211 -20.73 -2.17 11.38
N GLU A 212 -21.83 -1.55 11.81
CA GLU A 212 -22.35 -1.66 13.18
C GLU A 212 -22.68 -3.12 13.54
N ASN A 213 -23.37 -3.85 12.66
CA ASN A 213 -23.73 -5.25 12.90
C ASN A 213 -22.50 -6.18 12.92
N GLY A 214 -21.57 -5.98 11.97
CA GLY A 214 -20.34 -6.76 11.91
C GLY A 214 -19.45 -6.53 13.12
N TRP A 215 -19.32 -5.27 13.56
CA TRP A 215 -18.50 -4.90 14.71
C TRP A 215 -19.11 -5.30 16.05
N ALA A 216 -20.45 -5.23 16.19
CA ALA A 216 -21.13 -5.76 17.37
C ALA A 216 -20.81 -7.25 17.57
N THR A 217 -20.82 -8.03 16.48
CA THR A 217 -20.46 -9.45 16.50
C THR A 217 -18.97 -9.64 16.78
N ALA A 218 -18.10 -8.87 16.14
CA ALA A 218 -16.66 -8.90 16.39
C ALA A 218 -16.30 -8.59 17.85
N ASP A 219 -17.05 -7.69 18.49
CA ASP A 219 -16.88 -7.34 19.90
C ASP A 219 -17.30 -8.45 20.85
N LEU A 220 -18.34 -9.22 20.51
CA LEU A 220 -18.71 -10.43 21.27
C LEU A 220 -17.58 -11.47 21.19
N PHE A 221 -17.02 -11.70 20.00
CA PHE A 221 -15.87 -12.58 19.84
C PHE A 221 -14.66 -12.12 20.66
N LEU A 222 -14.35 -10.81 20.66
CA LEU A 222 -13.24 -10.30 21.45
C LEU A 222 -13.45 -10.49 22.96
N LYS A 223 -14.68 -10.27 23.46
CA LYS A 223 -15.03 -10.57 24.85
C LYS A 223 -14.84 -12.05 25.19
N HIS A 224 -15.24 -12.95 24.30
CA HIS A 224 -15.01 -14.39 24.48
C HIS A 224 -13.52 -14.74 24.46
N ALA A 225 -12.72 -14.11 23.59
CA ALA A 225 -11.28 -14.28 23.58
C ALA A 225 -10.64 -13.91 24.94
N GLU A 226 -11.04 -12.78 25.53
CA GLU A 226 -10.55 -12.35 26.85
C GLU A 226 -10.92 -13.34 27.96
N MET A 227 -12.15 -13.87 27.93
CA MET A 227 -12.62 -14.85 28.91
C MET A 227 -11.83 -16.16 28.82
N GLU A 228 -11.68 -16.72 27.61
CA GLU A 228 -10.97 -17.98 27.40
C GLU A 228 -9.47 -17.86 27.73
N ASN A 229 -8.87 -16.70 27.44
CA ASN A 229 -7.49 -16.45 27.81
C ASN A 229 -7.29 -16.48 29.33
N LYS A 230 -8.21 -15.86 30.09
CA LYS A 230 -8.20 -15.87 31.57
C LYS A 230 -8.44 -17.27 32.14
N ASN A 231 -9.25 -18.08 31.46
CA ASN A 231 -9.56 -19.46 31.86
C ASN A 231 -8.45 -20.47 31.51
N GLY A 232 -7.36 -20.04 30.86
CA GLY A 232 -6.27 -20.93 30.45
C GLY A 232 -6.56 -21.71 29.17
N ASN A 233 -7.57 -21.31 28.39
CA ASN A 233 -7.94 -21.93 27.13
C ASN A 233 -7.35 -21.14 25.95
N GLN A 234 -6.02 -21.03 25.84
CA GLN A 234 -5.36 -20.14 24.87
C GLN A 234 -5.75 -20.47 23.42
N GLY A 235 -5.84 -21.76 23.06
CA GLY A 235 -6.25 -22.16 21.70
C GLY A 235 -7.63 -21.62 21.32
N LEU A 236 -8.61 -21.69 22.23
CA LEU A 236 -9.96 -21.16 22.00
C LEU A 236 -9.97 -19.62 22.00
N SER A 237 -9.14 -19.00 22.84
CA SER A 237 -8.94 -17.56 22.82
C SER A 237 -8.47 -17.08 21.45
N LEU A 238 -7.43 -17.71 20.88
CA LEU A 238 -6.92 -17.35 19.55
C LEU A 238 -7.97 -17.54 18.44
N PHE A 239 -8.79 -18.59 18.52
CA PHE A 239 -9.91 -18.75 17.58
C PHE A 239 -10.87 -17.57 17.63
N PHE A 240 -11.23 -17.12 18.82
CA PHE A 240 -12.09 -15.95 19.00
C PHE A 240 -11.41 -14.64 18.59
N ILE A 241 -10.10 -14.49 18.82
CA ILE A 241 -9.31 -13.35 18.31
C ILE A 241 -9.37 -13.30 16.78
N HIS A 242 -9.13 -14.44 16.13
CA HIS A 242 -9.20 -14.54 14.67
C HIS A 242 -10.57 -14.12 14.14
N GLN A 243 -11.65 -14.67 14.70
CA GLN A 243 -13.02 -14.33 14.31
C GLN A 243 -13.33 -12.84 14.52
N SER A 244 -12.86 -12.25 15.62
CA SER A 244 -13.04 -10.82 15.89
C SER A 244 -12.37 -9.96 14.82
N ILE A 245 -11.09 -10.21 14.51
CA ILE A 245 -10.34 -9.45 13.51
C ILE A 245 -10.97 -9.62 12.11
N GLU A 246 -11.26 -10.87 11.73
CA GLU A 246 -11.84 -11.21 10.43
C GLU A 246 -13.16 -10.47 10.20
N LEU A 247 -14.11 -10.56 11.14
CA LEU A 247 -15.42 -9.92 11.02
C LEU A 247 -15.31 -8.40 11.00
N ARG A 248 -14.42 -7.83 11.82
CA ARG A 248 -14.23 -6.39 11.90
C ARG A 248 -13.71 -5.80 10.58
N LEU A 249 -12.67 -6.41 10.02
CA LEU A 249 -12.09 -5.98 8.75
C LEU A 249 -13.03 -6.30 7.57
N ARG A 250 -13.72 -7.45 7.59
CA ARG A 250 -14.71 -7.81 6.56
C ARG A 250 -15.85 -6.79 6.49
N ALA A 251 -16.39 -6.38 7.64
CA ALA A 251 -17.46 -5.38 7.69
C ALA A 251 -17.00 -4.04 7.10
N LEU A 252 -15.75 -3.64 7.37
CA LEU A 252 -15.15 -2.42 6.82
C LEU A 252 -15.01 -2.53 5.28
N VAL A 253 -14.44 -3.62 4.77
CA VAL A 253 -14.31 -3.85 3.31
C VAL A 253 -15.68 -3.86 2.64
N LEU A 254 -16.65 -4.58 3.19
CA LEU A 254 -17.99 -4.70 2.61
C LEU A 254 -18.70 -3.34 2.57
N ALA A 255 -18.54 -2.52 3.61
CA ALA A 255 -19.12 -1.19 3.65
C ALA A 255 -18.48 -0.24 2.64
N TRP A 256 -17.16 -0.23 2.52
CA TRP A 256 -16.45 0.69 1.62
C TRP A 256 -16.50 0.24 0.15
N GLU A 257 -16.28 -1.05 -0.12
CA GLU A 257 -16.17 -1.58 -1.48
C GLU A 257 -17.49 -2.10 -2.03
N ARG A 258 -18.46 -2.47 -1.17
CA ARG A 258 -19.69 -3.20 -1.54
C ARG A 258 -19.48 -4.60 -2.13
N HIS A 259 -18.24 -5.08 -2.20
CA HIS A 259 -17.92 -6.46 -2.54
C HIS A 259 -17.43 -7.23 -1.32
N GLU A 260 -17.90 -8.46 -1.20
CA GLU A 260 -17.42 -9.37 -0.16
C GLU A 260 -16.12 -10.05 -0.62
N LYS A 261 -15.08 -9.98 0.21
CA LYS A 261 -13.87 -10.79 0.05
C LYS A 261 -14.05 -12.13 0.77
N LYS A 262 -14.26 -13.19 -0.01
CA LYS A 262 -14.41 -14.57 0.46
C LYS A 262 -13.05 -15.20 0.80
N THR A 263 -12.43 -14.72 1.87
CA THR A 263 -11.24 -15.33 2.46
C THR A 263 -11.32 -15.24 3.99
N HIS A 264 -10.70 -16.21 4.64
CA HIS A 264 -10.51 -16.26 6.08
C HIS A 264 -9.08 -15.85 6.48
N GLU A 265 -8.19 -15.62 5.52
CA GLU A 265 -6.81 -15.22 5.81
C GLU A 265 -6.75 -13.78 6.31
N ILE A 266 -6.32 -13.61 7.56
CA ILE A 266 -6.17 -12.30 8.20
C ILE A 266 -5.20 -11.43 7.41
N ARG A 267 -4.12 -12.00 6.87
CA ARG A 267 -3.16 -11.28 6.04
C ARG A 267 -3.81 -10.61 4.82
N ILE A 268 -4.69 -11.32 4.12
CA ILE A 268 -5.39 -10.79 2.94
C ILE A 268 -6.38 -9.70 3.36
N MET A 269 -7.03 -9.88 4.51
CA MET A 269 -8.00 -8.91 5.01
C MET A 269 -7.35 -7.62 5.50
N ILE A 270 -6.20 -7.70 6.19
CA ILE A 270 -5.38 -6.54 6.54
C ILE A 270 -4.94 -5.80 5.27
N ARG A 271 -4.35 -6.50 4.30
CA ARG A 271 -3.90 -5.91 3.01
C ARG A 271 -5.03 -5.18 2.30
N SER A 272 -6.23 -5.74 2.33
CA SER A 272 -7.44 -5.15 1.73
C SER A 272 -7.84 -3.82 2.38
N CYS A 273 -7.59 -3.68 3.68
CA CYS A 273 -7.91 -2.48 4.44
C CYS A 273 -6.78 -1.44 4.43
N LEU A 274 -5.57 -1.75 3.97
CA LEU A 274 -4.45 -0.82 3.99
C LEU A 274 -4.69 0.47 3.21
N LYS A 275 -5.53 0.44 2.17
CA LYS A 275 -5.93 1.62 1.41
C LYS A 275 -6.92 2.53 2.14
N PHE A 276 -7.50 2.06 3.24
CA PHE A 276 -8.36 2.85 4.13
C PHE A 276 -7.59 3.26 5.38
N ILE A 277 -6.88 2.30 5.97
CA ILE A 277 -6.18 2.42 7.25
C ILE A 277 -4.75 1.90 7.06
N PRO A 278 -3.83 2.76 6.58
CA PRO A 278 -2.43 2.43 6.37
C PRO A 278 -1.75 1.82 7.61
N ASP A 279 -2.12 2.31 8.80
CA ASP A 279 -1.51 1.92 10.08
C ASP A 279 -1.75 0.46 10.47
N LEU A 280 -2.71 -0.23 9.83
CA LEU A 280 -2.88 -1.67 10.02
C LEU A 280 -1.62 -2.46 9.64
N ALA A 281 -0.76 -1.93 8.77
CA ALA A 281 0.54 -2.54 8.43
C ALA A 281 1.48 -2.65 9.63
N LYS A 282 1.34 -1.76 10.62
CA LYS A 282 2.17 -1.71 11.84
C LYS A 282 1.76 -2.76 12.88
N VAL A 283 0.56 -3.34 12.78
CA VAL A 283 0.04 -4.30 13.79
C VAL A 283 0.60 -5.71 13.60
N PHE A 284 0.82 -6.12 12.35
CA PHE A 284 1.45 -7.39 12.00
C PHE A 284 2.59 -7.15 11.00
N PRO A 285 3.70 -6.51 11.43
CA PRO A 285 4.81 -6.16 10.56
C PRO A 285 5.54 -7.42 10.12
N GLN A 286 5.41 -7.84 8.85
CA GLN A 286 6.05 -9.08 8.33
C GLN A 286 7.55 -8.89 8.03
N ASN A 287 8.28 -8.23 8.93
CA ASN A 287 9.69 -7.86 8.77
C ASN A 287 10.66 -8.84 9.44
N SER A 288 10.15 -9.78 10.24
CA SER A 288 10.95 -10.81 10.91
C SER A 288 10.27 -12.17 10.81
N GLU A 289 11.06 -13.23 11.00
CA GLU A 289 10.54 -14.60 11.07
C GLU A 289 9.54 -14.76 12.22
N GLU A 290 9.81 -14.11 13.36
CA GLU A 290 8.94 -14.14 14.53
C GLU A 290 7.58 -13.49 14.26
N GLU A 291 7.56 -12.33 13.61
CA GLU A 291 6.31 -11.68 13.22
C GLU A 291 5.49 -12.51 12.22
N CYS A 292 6.19 -13.16 11.28
CA CYS A 292 5.54 -14.09 10.36
C CYS A 292 4.97 -15.31 11.10
N ARG A 293 5.67 -15.79 12.14
CA ARG A 293 5.23 -16.90 13.00
C ARG A 293 4.00 -16.53 13.82
N ILE A 294 3.95 -15.33 14.41
CA ILE A 294 2.80 -14.84 15.21
C ILE A 294 1.55 -14.70 14.34
N LEU A 295 1.67 -14.12 13.14
CA LEU A 295 0.52 -14.03 12.24
C LEU A 295 0.04 -15.42 11.79
N LYS A 296 0.98 -16.32 11.47
CA LYS A 296 0.65 -17.70 11.10
C LYS A 296 0.01 -18.47 12.25
N LEU A 297 0.43 -18.23 13.49
CA LEU A 297 -0.15 -18.81 14.69
C LEU A 297 -1.64 -18.46 14.81
N LEU A 298 -1.98 -17.19 14.58
CA LEU A 298 -3.37 -16.72 14.57
C LEU A 298 -4.19 -17.38 13.45
N GLU A 299 -3.65 -17.42 12.23
CA GLU A 299 -4.30 -18.04 11.06
C GLU A 299 -4.52 -19.56 11.25
N ASP A 300 -3.54 -20.25 11.82
CA ASP A 300 -3.61 -21.68 12.13
C ASP A 300 -4.68 -21.98 13.20
N ALA A 301 -4.91 -21.08 14.15
CA ALA A 301 -5.90 -21.25 15.22
C ALA A 301 -7.33 -21.39 14.68
N TYR A 302 -7.65 -20.76 13.54
CA TYR A 302 -8.95 -20.91 12.89
C TYR A 302 -9.22 -22.36 12.44
N CYS A 303 -8.20 -23.02 11.87
CA CYS A 303 -8.32 -24.38 11.37
C CYS A 303 -8.14 -25.43 12.48
N LYS A 304 -7.14 -25.27 13.35
CA LYS A 304 -6.72 -26.32 14.29
C LYS A 304 -7.69 -26.54 15.46
N THR A 305 -8.33 -25.47 15.93
CA THR A 305 -9.35 -25.56 17.00
C THR A 305 -10.60 -26.34 16.55
N ARG A 306 -10.97 -26.28 15.27
CA ARG A 306 -12.07 -27.07 14.70
C ARG A 306 -11.77 -28.57 14.67
N TYR A 307 -10.51 -28.96 14.54
CA TYR A 307 -10.09 -30.37 14.48
C TYR A 307 -9.58 -30.93 15.82
N LYS A 308 -9.79 -30.22 16.94
CA LYS A 308 -9.32 -30.63 18.29
C LYS A 308 -7.85 -31.06 18.33
N SER A 309 -7.03 -30.48 17.45
CA SER A 309 -5.59 -30.68 17.54
C SER A 309 -5.08 -29.70 18.60
N CYS A 310 -4.59 -30.24 19.71
CA CYS A 310 -3.89 -29.43 20.72
C CYS A 310 -2.67 -28.80 20.03
N PHE A 311 -2.73 -27.50 19.74
CA PHE A 311 -1.56 -26.73 19.38
C PHE A 311 -1.11 -25.97 20.64
N PRO A 312 0.13 -26.18 21.12
CA PRO A 312 0.60 -25.50 22.32
C PRO A 312 0.76 -24.01 22.00
N VAL A 313 -0.02 -23.17 22.69
CA VAL A 313 0.09 -21.72 22.65
C VAL A 313 0.38 -21.26 24.06
N ASN A 314 1.44 -20.50 24.25
CA ASN A 314 1.75 -19.99 25.57
C ASN A 314 0.85 -18.78 25.90
N GLN A 315 0.76 -18.44 27.18
CA GLN A 315 -0.11 -17.34 27.63
C GLN A 315 0.40 -15.96 27.14
N GLU A 316 1.70 -15.80 26.95
CA GLU A 316 2.33 -14.56 26.51
C GLU A 316 1.95 -14.23 25.06
N GLU A 317 2.03 -15.20 24.15
CA GLU A 317 1.60 -15.11 22.75
C GLU A 317 0.10 -14.82 22.64
N ALA A 318 -0.72 -15.46 23.48
CA ALA A 318 -2.15 -15.20 23.50
C ALA A 318 -2.47 -13.78 23.98
N ASN A 319 -1.76 -13.29 25.01
CA ASN A 319 -1.88 -11.91 25.48
C ASN A 319 -1.45 -10.92 24.39
N GLU A 320 -0.35 -11.19 23.69
CA GLU A 320 0.16 -10.34 22.61
C GLU A 320 -0.85 -10.24 21.46
N LEU A 321 -1.37 -11.37 20.98
CA LEU A 321 -2.39 -11.40 19.93
C LEU A 321 -3.68 -10.68 20.34
N LEU A 322 -4.06 -10.76 21.62
CA LEU A 322 -5.19 -10.02 22.15
C LEU A 322 -4.95 -8.50 22.11
N GLN A 323 -3.75 -8.03 22.47
CA GLN A 323 -3.39 -6.61 22.36
C GLN A 323 -3.41 -6.12 20.91
N ARG A 324 -2.86 -6.91 19.97
CA ARG A 324 -2.91 -6.59 18.54
C ARG A 324 -4.34 -6.52 18.01
N ALA A 325 -5.24 -7.39 18.49
CA ALA A 325 -6.65 -7.34 18.14
C ALA A 325 -7.35 -6.07 18.65
N LEU A 326 -7.03 -5.65 19.88
CA LEU A 326 -7.49 -4.39 20.46
C LEU A 326 -6.97 -3.17 19.67
N GLN A 327 -5.72 -3.22 19.21
CA GLN A 327 -5.15 -2.18 18.35
C GLN A 327 -5.84 -2.10 16.98
N ILE A 328 -6.16 -3.23 16.34
CA ILE A 328 -6.97 -3.23 15.11
C ILE A 328 -8.34 -2.62 15.38
N LYS A 329 -8.96 -2.97 16.52
CA LYS A 329 -10.23 -2.39 16.92
C LYS A 329 -10.14 -0.86 17.06
N SER A 330 -9.13 -0.32 17.74
CA SER A 330 -8.99 1.12 17.91
C SER A 330 -8.77 1.83 16.58
N LEU A 331 -7.89 1.31 15.72
CA LEU A 331 -7.63 1.86 14.38
C LEU A 331 -8.89 1.89 13.52
N CYS A 332 -9.66 0.80 13.50
CA CYS A 332 -10.93 0.74 12.78
C CYS A 332 -11.93 1.79 13.29
N VAL A 333 -12.09 1.91 14.62
CA VAL A 333 -13.01 2.87 15.23
C VAL A 333 -12.61 4.32 14.93
N ALA A 334 -11.31 4.63 15.05
CA ALA A 334 -10.78 5.95 14.73
C ALA A 334 -11.05 6.31 13.25
N HIS A 335 -10.78 5.39 12.34
CA HIS A 335 -11.08 5.57 10.91
C HIS A 335 -12.57 5.84 10.66
N TYR A 336 -13.46 5.08 11.31
CA TYR A 336 -14.90 5.28 11.17
C TYR A 336 -15.34 6.68 11.63
N GLN A 337 -14.86 7.13 12.79
CA GLN A 337 -15.20 8.46 13.32
C GLN A 337 -14.63 9.60 12.46
N MET A 338 -13.41 9.46 11.97
CA MET A 338 -12.74 10.50 11.20
C MET A 338 -13.27 10.62 9.77
N TYR A 339 -13.58 9.50 9.13
CA TYR A 339 -13.96 9.47 7.71
C TYR A 339 -15.42 9.18 7.51
N PHE A 340 -15.86 8.02 7.99
CA PHE A 340 -17.17 7.48 7.62
C PHE A 340 -18.31 8.29 8.24
N GLU A 341 -18.18 8.67 9.51
CA GLU A 341 -19.16 9.49 10.21
C GLU A 341 -19.24 10.91 9.65
N ARG A 342 -18.11 11.50 9.22
CA ARG A 342 -18.12 12.81 8.54
C ARG A 342 -18.85 12.77 7.21
N ILE A 343 -18.58 11.76 6.39
CA ILE A 343 -19.27 11.57 5.09
C ILE A 343 -20.78 11.44 5.31
N LEU A 344 -21.21 10.72 6.35
CA LEU A 344 -22.63 10.58 6.72
C LEU A 344 -23.30 11.89 7.16
N ILE A 345 -22.54 12.82 7.78
CA ILE A 345 -23.06 14.11 8.24
C ILE A 345 -23.12 15.11 7.08
N GLU A 346 -22.18 15.04 6.16
CA GLU A 346 -22.05 15.93 5.00
C GLU A 346 -22.94 15.53 3.81
N SER A 347 -23.37 14.27 3.74
CA SER A 347 -24.30 13.71 2.75
C SER A 347 -25.77 13.92 3.11
#